data_AF-A0A7S1E8E6-F1
#
_entry.id   AF-A0A7S1E8E6-F1
#
_cell.length_a   1.000
_cell.length_b   1.000
_cell.length_c   1.000
_cell.angle_alpha   90.00
_cell.angle_beta   90.00
_cell.angle_gamma   90.00
#
_symmetry.space_group_name_H-M   'P 1'
#
loop_
_entity.id
_entity.type
_entity.pdbx_description
1 polymer ?
#
loop_
_entity_poly.entity_id
_entity_poly.type
_entity_poly.pdbx_seq_one_letter_code
_entity_poly.pdbx_strand_id
1 'polypeptide(L)'
;RLFLPKLAWFTFWGWQLVILLAAITLPLGYTTGKEYAELEWPIDLLIAVVWVAYAVVFFGTVGTRKIRHIYVANWFFGAFIIAVALLHIVNSAEIPVSFWKSYSAYAGVQDAMVQWWYGHNAVGFFLTAGFLGIMYYY
;
A
#
# COMPACT_ATOMS: atom_id res chain seq x y z
N ARG A 1 13.04 1.92 -19.96
CA ARG A 1 12.22 3.11 -19.63
C ARG A 1 10.99 2.62 -18.88
N LEU A 2 10.50 3.37 -17.90
CA LEU A 2 9.26 3.02 -17.19
C LEU A 2 8.05 3.19 -18.12
N PHE A 3 7.06 2.33 -17.93
CA PHE A 3 5.73 2.49 -18.51
C PHE A 3 5.05 3.71 -17.90
N LEU A 4 4.48 4.58 -18.73
CA LEU A 4 3.79 5.81 -18.31
C LEU A 4 4.60 6.68 -17.31
N PRO A 5 5.70 7.32 -17.73
CA PRO A 5 6.57 8.08 -16.82
C PRO A 5 5.88 9.25 -16.10
N LYS A 6 4.83 9.83 -16.69
CA LYS A 6 4.00 10.86 -16.00
C LYS A 6 3.20 10.26 -14.84
N LEU A 7 2.73 9.01 -14.97
CA LEU A 7 2.03 8.31 -13.91
C LEU A 7 3.00 7.94 -12.77
N ALA A 8 4.25 7.61 -13.09
CA ALA A 8 5.30 7.43 -12.08
C ALA A 8 5.59 8.73 -11.29
N TRP A 9 5.51 9.90 -11.94
CA TRP A 9 5.58 11.19 -11.24
C TRP A 9 4.37 11.46 -10.36
N PHE A 10 3.17 11.04 -10.79
CA PHE A 10 1.99 11.07 -9.93
C PHE A 10 2.17 10.18 -8.70
N THR A 11 2.72 8.96 -8.85
CA THR A 11 2.96 8.09 -7.69
C THR A 11 3.96 8.69 -6.72
N PHE A 12 4.98 9.39 -7.21
CA PHE A 12 5.93 10.11 -6.38
C PHE A 12 5.23 11.20 -5.55
N TRP A 13 4.59 12.19 -6.19
CA TRP A 13 3.96 13.29 -5.47
C TRP A 13 2.77 12.85 -4.62
N GLY A 14 2.02 11.85 -5.07
CA GLY A 14 0.94 11.25 -4.30
C GLY A 14 1.45 10.60 -3.01
N TRP A 15 2.57 9.87 -3.08
CA TRP A 15 3.18 9.28 -1.89
C TRP A 15 3.76 10.33 -0.94
N GLN A 16 4.39 11.39 -1.48
CA GLN A 16 4.84 12.52 -0.65
C GLN A 16 3.66 13.19 0.08
N LEU A 17 2.51 13.33 -0.59
CA LEU A 17 1.30 13.87 0.02
C LEU A 17 0.77 12.95 1.14
N VAL A 18 0.76 11.63 0.94
CA VAL A 18 0.39 10.65 1.99
C VAL A 18 1.25 10.84 3.23
N ILE A 19 2.58 10.90 3.07
CA ILE A 19 3.52 11.08 4.18
C ILE A 19 3.29 12.41 4.90
N LEU A 20 3.08 13.49 4.13
CA LEU A 20 2.80 14.82 4.68
C LEU A 20 1.50 14.82 5.48
N LEU A 21 0.45 14.19 4.96
CA LEU A 21 -0.83 14.05 5.66
C LEU A 21 -0.65 13.26 6.95
N ALA A 22 0.04 12.12 6.92
CA ALA A 22 0.33 11.34 8.13
C ALA A 22 1.08 12.15 9.19
N ALA A 23 2.08 12.94 8.78
CA ALA A 23 2.84 13.81 9.68
C ALA A 23 1.99 14.92 10.33
N ILE A 24 0.88 15.32 9.69
CA ILE A 24 -0.05 16.32 10.22
C ILE A 24 -1.16 15.66 11.04
N THR A 25 -1.81 14.63 10.52
CA THR A 25 -3.04 14.07 11.08
C THR A 25 -2.79 13.24 12.33
N LEU A 26 -1.68 12.48 12.38
CA LEU A 26 -1.37 11.64 13.54
C LEU A 26 -1.12 12.47 14.81
N PRO A 27 -0.31 13.55 14.80
CA PRO A 27 -0.16 14.42 15.98
C PRO A 27 -1.44 15.16 16.38
N LEU A 28 -2.36 15.40 15.44
CA LEU A 28 -3.69 15.97 15.73
C LEU A 28 -4.64 14.95 16.37
N GLY A 29 -4.22 13.69 16.53
CA GLY A 29 -4.99 12.63 17.17
C GLY A 29 -5.96 11.92 16.23
N TYR A 30 -5.90 12.17 14.92
CA TYR A 30 -6.72 11.45 13.95
C TYR A 30 -6.10 10.10 13.67
N THR A 31 -6.69 9.06 14.29
CA THR A 31 -6.26 7.69 14.08
C THR A 31 -7.39 6.67 14.23
N THR A 32 -7.30 5.61 13.43
CA THR A 32 -8.11 4.39 13.56
C THR A 32 -7.69 3.54 14.78
N GLY A 33 -6.47 3.73 15.31
CA GLY A 33 -5.90 2.93 16.38
C GLY A 33 -5.40 1.55 15.96
N LYS A 34 -5.46 1.22 14.66
CA LYS A 34 -4.93 -0.02 14.09
C LYS A 34 -3.45 0.13 13.74
N GLU A 35 -2.60 -0.76 14.27
CA GLU A 35 -1.16 -0.75 14.00
C GLU A 35 -0.85 -0.88 12.50
N TYR A 36 0.06 -0.02 12.00
CA TYR A 36 0.44 0.11 10.59
C TYR A 36 -0.72 0.48 9.64
N ALA A 37 -1.89 0.82 10.16
CA ALA A 37 -3.09 1.24 9.43
C ALA A 37 -3.77 2.42 10.15
N GLU A 38 -2.96 3.29 10.76
CA GLU A 38 -3.42 4.32 11.70
C GLU A 38 -4.16 5.47 11.02
N LEU A 39 -3.98 5.66 9.72
CA LEU A 39 -4.49 6.81 8.97
C LEU A 39 -5.99 6.66 8.72
N GLU A 40 -6.72 7.77 8.74
CA GLU A 40 -8.17 7.76 8.55
C GLU A 40 -8.57 7.63 7.06
N TRP A 41 -9.81 7.20 6.82
CA TRP A 41 -10.36 6.83 5.50
C TRP A 41 -10.01 7.74 4.30
N PRO A 42 -9.91 9.09 4.39
CA PRO A 42 -9.56 9.88 3.21
C PRO A 42 -8.13 9.59 2.73
N ILE A 43 -7.22 9.30 3.66
CA ILE A 43 -5.83 8.99 3.36
C ILE A 43 -5.72 7.54 2.87
N ASP A 44 -6.52 6.63 3.41
CA ASP A 44 -6.57 5.25 2.92
C ASP A 44 -7.03 5.16 1.47
N LEU A 45 -8.01 5.97 1.06
CA LEU A 45 -8.41 6.08 -0.34
C LEU A 45 -7.30 6.68 -1.21
N LEU A 46 -6.60 7.71 -0.72
CA LEU A 46 -5.46 8.30 -1.43
C LEU A 46 -4.35 7.25 -1.63
N ILE A 47 -4.00 6.50 -0.59
CA ILE A 47 -3.04 5.40 -0.65
C ILE A 47 -3.48 4.39 -1.71
N ALA A 48 -4.73 3.93 -1.67
CA ALA A 48 -5.25 2.96 -2.63
C ALA A 48 -5.11 3.45 -4.09
N VAL A 49 -5.47 4.72 -4.36
CA VAL A 49 -5.34 5.31 -5.71
C VAL A 49 -3.88 5.40 -6.15
N VAL A 50 -3.00 5.90 -5.28
CA VAL A 50 -1.56 6.00 -5.56
C VAL A 50 -0.94 4.62 -5.77
N TRP A 51 -1.34 3.63 -4.99
CA TRP A 51 -0.84 2.27 -5.08
C TRP A 51 -1.30 1.56 -6.36
N VAL A 52 -2.56 1.76 -6.78
CA VAL A 52 -3.06 1.28 -8.08
C VAL A 52 -2.27 1.91 -9.22
N ALA A 53 -2.01 3.22 -9.17
CA ALA A 53 -1.16 3.88 -10.17
C ALA A 53 0.26 3.28 -10.20
N TYR A 54 0.84 3.00 -9.03
CA TYR A 54 2.14 2.33 -8.92
C TYR A 54 2.12 0.92 -9.52
N ALA A 55 1.08 0.13 -9.25
CA ALA A 55 0.90 -1.19 -9.82
C ALA A 55 0.82 -1.13 -11.36
N VAL A 56 0.05 -0.19 -11.93
CA VAL A 56 -0.04 0.00 -13.38
C VAL A 56 1.31 0.32 -14.00
N VAL A 57 2.08 1.24 -13.39
CA VAL A 57 3.44 1.58 -13.84
C VAL A 57 4.37 0.36 -13.80
N PHE A 58 4.37 -0.38 -12.68
CA PHE A 58 5.25 -1.53 -12.50
C PHE A 58 4.91 -2.68 -13.45
N PHE A 59 3.67 -3.16 -13.42
CA PHE A 59 3.25 -4.29 -14.27
C PHE A 59 3.25 -3.93 -15.75
N GLY A 60 2.92 -2.68 -16.12
CA GLY A 60 3.08 -2.23 -17.51
C GLY A 60 4.54 -2.20 -17.96
N THR A 61 5.48 -1.88 -17.06
CA THR A 61 6.93 -1.94 -17.36
C THR A 61 7.38 -3.39 -17.57
N VAL A 62 6.92 -4.31 -16.72
CA VAL A 62 7.19 -5.76 -16.89
C VAL A 62 6.52 -6.32 -18.14
N GLY A 63 5.33 -5.81 -18.51
CA GLY A 63 4.60 -6.20 -19.72
C GLY A 63 5.25 -5.74 -21.02
N THR A 64 5.98 -4.62 -21.00
CA THR A 64 6.69 -4.05 -22.16
C THR A 64 8.17 -4.45 -22.24
N ARG A 65 8.57 -5.47 -21.48
CA ARG A 65 9.94 -5.99 -21.45
C ARG A 65 10.37 -6.57 -22.80
N LYS A 66 11.68 -6.59 -23.05
CA LYS A 66 12.28 -7.19 -24.26
C LYS A 66 12.63 -8.68 -24.09
N ILE A 67 13.02 -9.08 -22.89
CA ILE A 67 13.43 -10.46 -22.60
C ILE A 67 12.21 -11.30 -22.24
N ARG A 68 12.13 -12.53 -22.75
CA ARG A 68 10.97 -13.41 -22.52
C ARG A 68 10.78 -13.73 -21.03
N HIS A 69 11.87 -14.02 -20.32
CA HIS A 69 11.86 -14.28 -18.89
C HIS A 69 11.74 -12.99 -18.07
N ILE A 70 11.03 -13.09 -16.94
CA ILE A 70 10.95 -12.04 -15.92
C ILE A 70 11.94 -12.41 -14.82
N TYR A 71 12.82 -11.48 -14.46
CA TYR A 71 13.79 -11.69 -13.40
C TYR A 71 13.12 -11.89 -12.04
N VAL A 72 13.70 -12.74 -11.17
CA VAL A 72 13.12 -13.15 -9.89
C VAL A 72 12.88 -11.95 -8.95
N ALA A 73 13.73 -10.92 -9.00
CA ALA A 73 13.48 -9.67 -8.26
C ALA A 73 12.09 -9.07 -8.57
N ASN A 74 11.67 -9.12 -9.84
CA ASN A 74 10.37 -8.60 -10.26
C ASN A 74 9.21 -9.50 -9.83
N TRP A 75 9.47 -10.78 -9.53
CA TRP A 75 8.45 -11.66 -8.93
C TRP A 75 8.15 -11.21 -7.51
N PHE A 76 9.20 -10.95 -6.73
CA PHE A 76 9.08 -10.42 -5.38
C PHE A 76 8.41 -9.05 -5.35
N PHE A 77 8.82 -8.11 -6.21
CA PHE A 77 8.14 -6.82 -6.31
C PHE A 77 6.68 -6.95 -6.78
N GLY A 78 6.39 -7.82 -7.75
CA GLY A 78 5.02 -8.07 -8.19
C GLY A 78 4.13 -8.64 -7.09
N ALA A 79 4.63 -9.62 -6.33
CA ALA A 79 3.93 -10.20 -5.19
C ALA A 79 3.69 -9.16 -4.09
N PHE A 80 4.72 -8.36 -3.76
CA PHE A 80 4.63 -7.25 -2.82
C PHE A 80 3.51 -6.27 -3.19
N ILE A 81 3.47 -5.81 -4.44
CA ILE A 81 2.50 -4.81 -4.90
C ILE A 81 1.06 -5.34 -4.76
N ILE A 82 0.82 -6.57 -5.23
CA ILE A 82 -0.52 -7.17 -5.22
C ILE A 82 -0.97 -7.45 -3.79
N ALA A 83 -0.11 -8.08 -2.98
CA ALA A 83 -0.44 -8.42 -1.61
C ALA A 83 -0.73 -7.17 -0.78
N VAL A 84 0.13 -6.15 -0.84
CA VAL A 84 -0.08 -4.89 -0.09
C VAL A 84 -1.37 -4.18 -0.50
N ALA A 85 -1.71 -4.15 -1.79
CA ALA A 85 -3.00 -3.61 -2.23
C ALA A 85 -4.19 -4.35 -1.60
N LEU A 86 -4.17 -5.68 -1.63
CA LEU A 86 -5.23 -6.51 -1.04
C LEU A 86 -5.33 -6.28 0.47
N LEU A 87 -4.19 -6.30 1.15
CA LEU A 87 -4.09 -6.12 2.61
C LEU A 87 -4.66 -4.75 3.02
N HIS A 88 -4.22 -3.69 2.34
CA HIS A 88 -4.68 -2.31 2.57
C HIS A 88 -6.20 -2.20 2.41
N ILE A 89 -6.74 -2.63 1.27
CA ILE A 89 -8.18 -2.50 0.97
C ILE A 89 -9.04 -3.26 1.99
N VAL A 90 -8.61 -4.47 2.38
CA VAL A 90 -9.42 -5.31 3.27
C VAL A 90 -9.36 -4.82 4.72
N ASN A 91 -8.19 -4.42 5.23
CA ASN A 91 -8.07 -3.98 6.62
C ASN A 91 -8.63 -2.57 6.85
N SER A 92 -8.53 -1.70 5.84
CA SER A 92 -9.11 -0.35 5.81
C SER A 92 -10.58 -0.33 5.36
N ALA A 93 -11.28 -1.46 5.41
CA ALA A 93 -12.72 -1.46 5.25
C ALA A 93 -13.36 -0.85 6.51
N GLU A 94 -13.89 0.36 6.38
CA GLU A 94 -14.42 1.13 7.50
C GLU A 94 -15.57 2.03 7.09
N ILE A 95 -16.44 2.36 8.06
CA ILE A 95 -17.60 3.21 7.89
C ILE A 95 -17.24 4.63 8.35
N PRO A 96 -17.21 5.63 7.45
CA PRO A 96 -16.97 7.02 7.82
C PRO A 96 -18.10 7.58 8.68
N VAL A 97 -17.76 8.19 9.81
CA VAL A 97 -18.68 8.95 10.67
C VAL A 97 -18.49 10.45 10.51
N SER A 98 -17.25 10.87 10.28
CA SER A 98 -16.90 12.26 9.93
C SER A 98 -15.72 12.27 8.97
N PHE A 99 -15.29 13.45 8.53
CA PHE A 99 -14.19 13.57 7.58
C PHE A 99 -12.88 12.95 8.09
N TRP A 100 -12.59 13.08 9.39
CA TRP A 100 -11.40 12.49 10.03
C TRP A 100 -11.77 11.45 11.10
N LYS A 101 -12.90 10.76 10.93
CA LYS A 101 -13.28 9.67 11.83
C LYS A 101 -14.06 8.59 11.11
N SER A 102 -13.62 7.36 11.27
CA SER A 102 -14.29 6.14 10.85
C SER A 102 -14.34 5.10 11.98
N TYR A 103 -15.15 4.05 11.77
CA TYR A 103 -15.12 2.83 12.57
C TYR A 103 -14.90 1.62 11.66
N SER A 104 -14.05 0.68 12.09
CA SER A 104 -13.80 -0.58 11.38
C SER A 104 -15.10 -1.28 10.99
N ALA A 105 -15.14 -1.86 9.78
CA ALA A 105 -16.25 -2.71 9.35
C ALA A 105 -16.31 -4.04 10.13
N TYR A 106 -15.25 -4.37 10.88
CA TYR A 106 -15.14 -5.58 11.69
C TYR A 106 -15.14 -5.23 13.19
N ALA A 107 -15.42 -6.22 14.05
CA ALA A 107 -15.39 -6.04 15.50
C ALA A 107 -14.80 -7.25 16.24
N GLY A 108 -14.30 -7.01 17.46
CA GLY A 108 -13.84 -8.04 18.39
C GLY A 108 -12.73 -8.92 17.81
N VAL A 109 -12.86 -10.24 17.98
CA VAL A 109 -11.84 -11.22 17.54
C VAL A 109 -11.68 -11.23 16.02
N GLN A 110 -12.73 -10.92 15.26
CA GLN A 110 -12.65 -10.85 13.80
C GLN A 110 -11.80 -9.66 13.35
N ASP A 111 -12.00 -8.49 13.97
CA ASP A 111 -11.17 -7.31 13.68
C ASP A 111 -9.71 -7.56 14.07
N ALA A 112 -9.46 -8.18 15.21
CA ALA A 112 -8.11 -8.57 15.62
C ALA A 112 -7.45 -9.52 14.59
N MET A 113 -8.20 -10.46 14.02
CA MET A 113 -7.67 -11.38 13.01
C MET A 113 -7.38 -10.69 11.69
N VAL A 114 -8.28 -9.82 11.21
CA VAL A 114 -8.02 -9.03 10.00
C VAL A 114 -6.83 -8.10 10.22
N GLN A 115 -6.76 -7.44 11.37
CA GLN A 115 -5.69 -6.53 11.74
C GLN A 115 -4.33 -7.21 11.79
N TRP A 116 -4.22 -8.41 12.36
CA TRP A 116 -2.92 -9.11 12.44
C TRP A 116 -2.58 -9.94 11.21
N TRP A 117 -3.59 -10.38 10.43
CA TRP A 117 -3.36 -10.82 9.06
C TRP A 117 -2.74 -9.68 8.24
N TYR A 118 -3.27 -8.46 8.36
CA TYR A 118 -2.67 -7.26 7.78
C TYR A 118 -1.27 -6.98 8.32
N GLY A 119 -1.11 -6.82 9.64
CA GLY A 119 0.14 -6.39 10.26
C GLY A 119 1.32 -7.34 9.99
N HIS A 120 1.11 -8.65 10.12
CA HIS A 120 2.17 -9.63 9.80
C HIS A 120 2.54 -9.59 8.31
N ASN A 121 1.54 -9.56 7.42
CA ASN A 121 1.80 -9.55 5.98
C ASN A 121 2.27 -8.18 5.47
N ALA A 122 2.04 -7.09 6.21
CA ALA A 122 2.70 -5.81 5.94
C ALA A 122 4.22 -5.99 6.08
N VAL A 123 4.69 -6.58 7.19
CA VAL A 123 6.12 -6.92 7.33
C VAL A 123 6.57 -7.98 6.32
N GLY A 124 5.75 -9.00 6.06
CA GLY A 124 6.06 -10.10 5.15
C GLY A 124 6.19 -9.70 3.68
N PHE A 125 5.35 -8.79 3.18
CA PHE A 125 5.38 -8.37 1.79
C PHE A 125 6.08 -7.03 1.59
N PHE A 126 5.77 -6.02 2.41
CA PHE A 126 6.37 -4.70 2.27
C PHE A 126 7.84 -4.71 2.70
N LEU A 127 8.14 -5.25 3.89
CA LEU A 127 9.48 -5.19 4.47
C LEU A 127 10.35 -6.42 4.17
N THR A 128 9.76 -7.54 3.76
CA THR A 128 10.53 -8.74 3.37
C THR A 128 10.50 -8.97 1.87
N ALA A 129 9.34 -9.25 1.25
CA ALA A 129 9.30 -9.52 -0.19
C ALA A 129 9.83 -8.34 -1.03
N GLY A 130 9.39 -7.10 -0.75
CA GLY A 130 9.91 -5.91 -1.43
C GLY A 130 11.43 -5.76 -1.30
N PHE A 131 11.98 -5.98 -0.11
CA PHE A 131 13.42 -5.90 0.15
C PHE A 131 14.20 -7.09 -0.44
N LEU A 132 13.62 -8.28 -0.52
CA LEU A 132 14.18 -9.39 -1.29
C LEU A 132 14.28 -9.02 -2.77
N GLY A 133 13.29 -8.33 -3.33
CA GLY A 133 13.37 -7.77 -4.68
C GLY A 133 14.59 -6.86 -4.87
N ILE A 134 14.88 -6.00 -3.89
CA ILE A 134 16.09 -5.16 -3.89
C ILE A 134 17.35 -6.04 -3.82
N MET A 135 17.44 -6.94 -2.85
CA MET A 135 18.58 -7.85 -2.65
C MET A 135 18.85 -8.76 -3.86
N TYR A 136 17.83 -9.19 -4.60
CA TYR A 136 18.04 -10.01 -5.80
C TYR A 136 18.62 -9.21 -6.96
N TYR A 137 18.43 -7.89 -7.00
CA TYR A 137 18.92 -7.07 -8.09
C TYR A 137 20.33 -6.51 -7.85
N TYR A 138 20.63 -6.14 -6.61
CA TYR A 138 21.92 -5.58 -6.19
C TYR A 138 22.87 -6.68 -5.71
#